data_AF-A0AAU2RGH0-F1
#
_entry.id   AF-A0AAU2RGH0-F1
#
_cell.length_a   1.000
_cell.length_b   1.000
_cell.length_c   1.000
_cell.angle_alpha   90.00
_cell.angle_beta   90.00
_cell.angle_gamma   90.00
#
_symmetry.space_group_name_H-M   'P 1'
#
loop_
_entity.id
_entity.type
_entity.pdbx_description
1 polymer ?
#
loop_
_entity_poly.entity_id
_entity_poly.type
_entity_poly.pdbx_seq_one_letter_code
_entity_poly.pdbx_strand_id
1 'polypeptide(L)'
;MEQTPYEQAVQIIARRVLQLIPHASAERTTVTVEHRFEQLGRPACDSWTGDIEGFARRIATDEPGGDALPLSAAAELQQLRDKIAGLEAIVRAATEYRVWNPGRIGLYVRRAVGATGFAVWEARTRRKGRRAWTREGWQFLALLSDEELFCWPDAATAVAEAQRLVNDSLQPEPRCEDAVVDGSEG
;
A
#
# COMPACT_ATOMS: atom_id res chain seq x y z
N MET A 1 -6.64 -34.48 7.88
CA MET A 1 -7.72 -33.67 7.25
C MET A 1 -7.12 -33.02 6.03
N GLU A 2 -7.60 -33.37 4.85
CA GLU A 2 -7.18 -32.72 3.61
C GLU A 2 -7.85 -31.34 3.52
N GLN A 3 -7.07 -30.30 3.21
CA GLN A 3 -7.62 -28.96 2.96
C GLN A 3 -8.44 -28.98 1.68
N THR A 4 -9.61 -28.36 1.72
CA THR A 4 -10.47 -28.24 0.55
C THR A 4 -9.82 -27.36 -0.54
N PRO A 5 -10.13 -27.57 -1.84
CA PRO A 5 -9.63 -26.70 -2.91
C PRO A 5 -9.91 -25.21 -2.66
N TYR A 6 -11.06 -24.89 -2.07
CA TYR A 6 -11.42 -23.54 -1.65
C TYR A 6 -10.46 -22.96 -0.60
N GLU A 7 -10.16 -23.72 0.46
CA GLU A 7 -9.20 -23.30 1.49
C GLU A 7 -7.79 -23.12 0.92
N GLN A 8 -7.38 -23.97 -0.02
CA GLN A 8 -6.10 -23.83 -0.72
C GLN A 8 -6.06 -22.55 -1.58
N ALA A 9 -7.13 -22.25 -2.32
CA ALA A 9 -7.24 -21.03 -3.13
C ALA A 9 -7.15 -19.77 -2.25
N VAL A 10 -7.88 -19.74 -1.13
CA VAL A 10 -7.83 -18.65 -0.14
C VAL A 10 -6.40 -18.44 0.37
N GLN A 11 -5.70 -19.52 0.73
CA GLN A 11 -4.31 -19.43 1.21
C GLN A 11 -3.34 -18.93 0.13
N ILE A 12 -3.48 -19.39 -1.11
CA ILE A 12 -2.63 -18.94 -2.23
C ILE A 12 -2.84 -17.45 -2.48
N ILE A 13 -4.08 -16.99 -2.55
CA ILE A 13 -4.42 -15.58 -2.79
C ILE A 13 -3.89 -14.72 -1.64
N ALA A 14 -4.17 -15.09 -0.38
CA ALA A 14 -3.70 -14.37 0.80
C ALA A 14 -2.17 -14.26 0.83
N ARG A 15 -1.47 -15.37 0.60
CA ARG A 15 -0.01 -15.40 0.54
C ARG A 15 0.53 -14.50 -0.57
N ARG A 16 -0.09 -14.51 -1.74
CA ARG A 16 0.37 -13.69 -2.88
C ARG A 16 0.18 -12.21 -2.60
N VAL A 17 -0.95 -11.80 -2.04
CA VAL A 17 -1.21 -10.41 -1.62
C VAL A 17 -0.16 -9.96 -0.60
N LEU A 18 0.15 -10.79 0.39
CA LEU A 18 1.19 -10.51 1.39
C LEU A 18 2.59 -10.38 0.76
N GLN A 19 2.90 -11.18 -0.26
CA GLN A 19 4.20 -11.10 -0.96
C GLN A 19 4.32 -9.85 -1.84
N LEU A 20 3.20 -9.36 -2.39
CA LEU A 20 3.19 -8.18 -3.27
C LEU A 20 3.31 -6.87 -2.49
N ILE A 21 2.96 -6.86 -1.20
CA ILE A 21 2.97 -5.66 -0.37
C ILE A 21 4.10 -5.79 0.66
N PRO A 22 5.20 -5.03 0.53
CA PRO A 22 6.31 -5.11 1.49
C PRO A 22 5.82 -4.88 2.92
N HIS A 23 6.29 -5.73 3.83
CA HIS A 23 5.94 -5.73 5.27
C HIS A 23 4.47 -6.00 5.62
N ALA A 24 3.64 -6.40 4.65
CA ALA A 24 2.30 -6.85 4.95
C ALA A 24 2.35 -8.13 5.81
N SER A 25 1.43 -8.21 6.78
CA SER A 25 1.24 -9.42 7.58
C SER A 25 -0.25 -9.70 7.69
N ALA A 26 -0.62 -10.98 7.75
CA ALA A 26 -2.03 -11.38 7.82
C ALA A 26 -2.76 -10.74 9.02
N GLU A 27 -2.03 -10.53 10.12
CA GLU A 27 -2.58 -9.99 11.37
C GLU A 27 -2.75 -8.47 11.39
N ARG A 28 -2.00 -7.73 10.56
CA ARG A 28 -1.92 -6.26 10.64
C ARG A 28 -2.35 -5.54 9.37
N THR A 29 -2.54 -6.28 8.28
CA THR A 29 -2.87 -5.68 7.00
C THR A 29 -4.38 -5.73 6.76
N THR A 30 -4.95 -4.54 6.57
CA THR A 30 -6.32 -4.36 6.11
C THR A 30 -6.30 -4.04 4.61
N VAL A 31 -7.20 -4.65 3.85
CA VAL A 31 -7.38 -4.43 2.43
C VAL A 31 -8.65 -3.62 2.22
N THR A 32 -8.55 -2.54 1.44
CA THR A 32 -9.71 -1.79 0.93
C THR A 32 -9.76 -1.94 -0.59
N VAL A 33 -10.91 -2.35 -1.10
CA VAL A 33 -11.21 -2.47 -2.53
C VAL A 33 -12.22 -1.37 -2.87
N GLU A 34 -11.85 -0.45 -3.75
CA GLU A 34 -12.77 0.53 -4.31
C GLU A 34 -13.12 0.14 -5.75
N HIS A 35 -14.39 -0.10 -6.02
CA HIS A 35 -14.90 -0.31 -7.37
C HIS A 35 -15.62 0.97 -7.83
N ARG A 36 -15.07 1.62 -8.85
CA ARG A 36 -15.67 2.81 -9.48
C ARG A 36 -16.34 2.40 -10.78
N PHE A 37 -17.60 2.74 -10.93
CA PHE A 37 -18.42 2.36 -12.09
C PHE A 37 -19.42 3.47 -12.42
N GLU A 38 -20.06 3.38 -13.58
CA GLU A 38 -21.16 4.27 -13.93
C GLU A 38 -22.50 3.59 -13.67
N GLN A 39 -23.41 4.31 -12.99
CA GLN A 39 -24.76 3.87 -12.73
C GLN A 39 -25.73 4.93 -13.23
N LEU A 40 -26.55 4.58 -14.23
CA LEU A 40 -27.51 5.50 -14.86
C LEU A 40 -26.86 6.82 -15.35
N GLY A 41 -25.66 6.72 -15.94
CA GLY A 41 -24.92 7.86 -16.46
C GLY A 41 -24.31 8.78 -15.40
N ARG A 42 -24.21 8.32 -14.14
CA ARG A 42 -23.51 9.03 -13.06
C ARG A 42 -22.36 8.19 -12.52
N PRO A 43 -21.23 8.80 -12.15
CA PRO A 43 -20.15 8.09 -11.48
C PRO A 43 -20.62 7.61 -10.10
N ALA A 44 -20.41 6.33 -9.83
CA ALA A 44 -20.69 5.66 -8.58
C ALA A 44 -19.42 4.97 -8.07
N CYS A 45 -19.38 4.71 -6.76
CA CYS A 45 -18.29 3.98 -6.13
C CYS A 45 -18.88 3.05 -5.08
N ASP A 46 -18.46 1.79 -5.10
CA ASP A 46 -18.63 0.86 -4.00
C ASP A 46 -17.27 0.61 -3.35
N SER A 47 -17.26 0.37 -2.05
CA SER A 47 -16.03 0.11 -1.31
C SER A 47 -16.24 -1.00 -0.30
N TRP A 48 -15.31 -1.94 -0.27
CA TRP A 48 -15.24 -2.97 0.76
C TRP A 48 -13.91 -2.89 1.50
N THR A 49 -13.94 -3.08 2.82
CA THR A 49 -12.75 -3.12 3.67
C THR A 49 -12.80 -4.35 4.58
N GLY A 50 -11.68 -5.06 4.71
CA GLY A 50 -11.56 -6.20 5.60
C GLY A 50 -10.12 -6.70 5.72
N ASP A 51 -9.93 -7.82 6.42
CA ASP A 51 -8.63 -8.49 6.49
C ASP A 51 -8.27 -9.22 5.18
N ILE A 52 -7.01 -9.64 5.05
CA ILE A 52 -6.49 -10.31 3.86
C ILE A 52 -7.21 -11.64 3.58
N GLU A 53 -7.62 -12.36 4.61
CA GLU A 53 -8.28 -13.65 4.45
C GLU A 53 -9.72 -13.47 3.94
N GLY A 54 -10.44 -12.48 4.45
CA GLY A 54 -11.75 -12.05 3.97
C GLY A 54 -11.70 -11.54 2.54
N PHE A 55 -10.63 -10.84 2.17
CA PHE A 55 -10.38 -10.43 0.78
C PHE A 55 -10.15 -11.66 -0.11
N ALA A 56 -9.28 -12.57 0.32
CA ALA A 56 -8.98 -13.81 -0.41
C ALA A 56 -10.24 -14.69 -0.57
N ARG A 57 -11.07 -14.80 0.47
CA ARG A 57 -12.39 -15.45 0.41
C ARG A 57 -13.29 -14.80 -0.62
N ARG A 58 -13.43 -13.47 -0.63
CA ARG A 58 -14.24 -12.79 -1.66
C ARG A 58 -13.74 -13.07 -3.07
N ILE A 59 -12.43 -13.03 -3.30
CA ILE A 59 -11.85 -13.35 -4.62
C ILE A 59 -12.15 -14.81 -5.01
N ALA A 60 -12.07 -15.73 -4.05
CA ALA A 60 -12.34 -17.15 -4.27
C ALA A 60 -13.84 -17.47 -4.44
N THR A 61 -14.72 -16.59 -3.95
CA THR A 61 -16.19 -16.75 -4.02
C THR A 61 -16.80 -16.01 -5.22
N ASP A 62 -16.03 -15.15 -5.90
CA ASP A 62 -16.44 -14.45 -7.14
C ASP A 62 -16.38 -15.42 -8.35
N GLU A 63 -17.02 -16.58 -8.19
CA GLU A 63 -17.44 -17.42 -9.29
C GLU A 63 -18.83 -16.96 -9.76
N PRO A 64 -19.01 -16.67 -11.06
CA PRO A 64 -20.36 -16.50 -11.59
C PRO A 64 -21.09 -17.82 -11.40
N GLY A 65 -22.16 -17.81 -10.61
CA GLY A 65 -22.99 -19.00 -10.40
C GLY A 65 -23.44 -19.60 -11.73
N GLY A 66 -22.98 -20.81 -12.03
CA GLY A 66 -23.42 -21.57 -13.18
C GLY A 66 -22.47 -22.71 -13.51
N ASP A 67 -22.83 -23.93 -13.08
CA ASP A 67 -22.42 -25.23 -13.65
C ASP A 67 -21.06 -25.30 -14.38
N ALA A 68 -19.99 -24.77 -13.77
CA ALA A 68 -18.66 -24.93 -14.30
C ALA A 68 -18.18 -26.33 -13.90
N LEU A 69 -18.11 -27.22 -14.89
CA LEU A 69 -17.42 -28.50 -14.77
C LEU A 69 -16.03 -28.26 -14.13
N PRO A 70 -15.57 -29.14 -13.23
CA PRO A 70 -14.30 -28.92 -12.53
C PRO A 70 -13.20 -28.68 -13.56
N LEU A 71 -12.66 -27.46 -13.54
CA LEU A 71 -11.50 -27.11 -14.34
C LEU A 71 -10.37 -28.04 -13.92
N SER A 72 -9.61 -28.54 -14.89
CA SER A 72 -8.41 -29.30 -14.53
C SER A 72 -7.48 -28.39 -13.72
N ALA A 73 -6.70 -28.96 -12.79
CA ALA A 73 -5.73 -28.20 -12.00
C ALA A 73 -4.78 -27.33 -12.86
N ALA A 74 -4.54 -27.72 -14.12
CA ALA A 74 -3.77 -26.92 -15.08
C ALA A 74 -4.51 -25.66 -15.55
N ALA A 75 -5.82 -25.74 -15.77
CA ALA A 75 -6.65 -24.59 -16.15
C ALA A 75 -6.82 -23.60 -15.00
N GLU A 76 -7.00 -24.08 -13.77
CA GLU A 76 -7.04 -23.23 -12.57
C GLU A 76 -5.70 -22.50 -12.37
N LEU A 77 -4.58 -23.21 -12.54
CA LEU A 77 -3.25 -22.62 -12.40
C LEU A 77 -2.95 -21.58 -13.49
N GLN A 78 -3.45 -21.79 -14.70
CA GLN A 78 -3.35 -20.80 -15.78
C GLN A 78 -4.21 -19.57 -15.47
N GLN A 79 -5.44 -19.75 -15.02
CA GLN A 79 -6.33 -18.66 -14.62
C GLN A 79 -5.72 -17.82 -13.49
N LEU A 80 -5.08 -18.46 -12.50
CA LEU A 80 -4.38 -17.75 -11.43
C LEU A 80 -3.19 -16.94 -11.96
N ARG A 81 -2.41 -17.49 -12.90
CA ARG A 81 -1.29 -16.77 -13.54
C ARG A 81 -1.79 -15.54 -14.31
N ASP A 82 -2.86 -15.68 -15.07
CA ASP A 82 -3.43 -14.58 -15.84
C ASP A 82 -3.98 -13.49 -14.92
N LYS A 83 -4.62 -13.88 -13.80
CA LYS A 83 -5.08 -12.94 -12.78
C LYS A 83 -3.92 -12.20 -12.11
N ILE A 84 -2.81 -12.88 -11.81
CA ILE A 84 -1.60 -12.26 -11.28
C ILE A 84 -1.02 -11.26 -12.29
N ALA A 85 -0.91 -11.64 -13.56
CA ALA A 85 -0.42 -10.75 -14.62
C ALA A 85 -1.30 -9.50 -14.76
N GLY A 86 -2.62 -9.65 -14.68
CA GLY A 86 -3.57 -8.53 -14.69
C GLY A 86 -3.39 -7.59 -13.50
N LEU A 87 -3.23 -8.14 -12.29
CA LEU A 87 -2.97 -7.33 -11.09
C LEU A 87 -1.63 -6.59 -11.17
N GLU A 88 -0.58 -7.24 -11.67
CA GLU A 88 0.72 -6.59 -11.88
C GLU A 88 0.63 -5.44 -12.89
N ALA A 89 -0.18 -5.58 -13.96
CA ALA A 89 -0.41 -4.51 -14.92
C ALA A 89 -1.11 -3.30 -14.27
N ILE A 90 -2.14 -3.55 -13.44
CA ILE A 90 -2.85 -2.50 -12.70
C ILE A 90 -1.89 -1.77 -11.74
N VAL A 91 -1.06 -2.49 -11.00
CA VAL A 91 -0.08 -1.91 -10.08
C VAL A 91 0.96 -1.06 -10.80
N ARG A 92 1.43 -1.48 -11.97
CA ARG A 92 2.37 -0.70 -12.79
C ARG A 92 1.73 0.56 -13.38
N ALA A 93 0.43 0.55 -13.63
CA ALA A 93 -0.31 1.71 -14.10
C ALA A 93 -0.66 2.71 -12.98
N ALA A 94 -0.50 2.33 -11.71
CA ALA A 94 -0.82 3.20 -10.59
C ALA A 94 0.12 4.42 -10.55
N THR A 95 -0.47 5.61 -10.51
CA THR A 95 0.26 6.89 -10.42
C THR A 95 0.27 7.46 -9.00
N GLU A 96 -0.44 6.84 -8.07
CA GLU A 96 -0.50 7.22 -6.66
C GLU A 96 -0.49 5.97 -5.77
N TYR A 97 0.34 5.99 -4.74
CA TYR A 97 0.36 5.03 -3.64
C TYR A 97 0.22 5.78 -2.33
N ARG A 98 -0.38 5.13 -1.33
CA ARG A 98 -0.56 5.68 0.02
C ARG A 98 0.15 4.77 1.00
N VAL A 99 1.13 5.31 1.70
CA VAL A 99 1.88 4.61 2.74
C VAL A 99 1.41 5.17 4.07
N TRP A 100 0.77 4.34 4.89
CA TRP A 100 0.11 4.78 6.11
C TRP A 100 0.65 4.07 7.35
N ASN A 101 0.92 4.83 8.40
CA ASN A 101 1.15 4.30 9.74
C ASN A 101 -0.02 4.72 10.65
N PRO A 102 -0.79 3.76 11.21
CA PRO A 102 -1.86 4.10 12.15
C PRO A 102 -1.29 4.88 13.35
N GLY A 103 -1.75 6.12 13.52
CA GLY A 103 -1.42 6.97 14.67
C GLY A 103 -0.28 7.97 14.50
N ARG A 104 0.38 8.06 13.33
CA ARG A 104 1.46 9.05 13.09
C ARG A 104 1.29 9.82 11.80
N ILE A 105 1.98 9.40 10.73
CA ILE A 105 2.08 10.12 9.47
C ILE A 105 1.56 9.24 8.33
N GLY A 106 0.75 9.84 7.46
CA GLY A 106 0.44 9.27 6.15
C GLY A 106 1.31 9.93 5.11
N LEU A 107 1.82 9.17 4.14
CA LEU A 107 2.58 9.68 3.01
C LEU A 107 1.89 9.32 1.70
N TYR A 108 1.89 10.28 0.77
CA TYR A 108 1.53 10.05 -0.63
C TYR A 108 2.79 9.83 -1.44
N VAL A 109 2.80 8.80 -2.27
CA VAL A 109 3.79 8.58 -3.31
C VAL A 109 3.09 8.79 -4.65
N ARG A 110 3.47 9.81 -5.41
CA ARG A 110 2.72 10.21 -6.61
C ARG A 110 3.62 10.54 -7.78
N ARG A 111 3.16 10.23 -8.98
CA ARG A 111 3.69 10.75 -10.25
C ARG A 111 2.71 11.73 -10.87
N ALA A 112 3.21 12.89 -11.32
CA ALA A 112 2.43 13.80 -12.15
C ALA A 112 2.44 13.37 -13.63
N VAL A 113 1.42 13.76 -14.38
CA VAL A 113 1.37 13.54 -15.83
C VAL A 113 2.54 14.29 -16.47
N GLY A 114 3.34 13.59 -17.27
CA GLY A 114 4.54 14.15 -17.91
C GLY A 114 5.79 14.16 -17.03
N ALA A 115 5.70 13.89 -15.72
CA ALA A 115 6.87 13.77 -14.88
C ALA A 115 7.65 12.48 -15.18
N THR A 116 8.97 12.56 -15.09
CA THR A 116 9.89 11.43 -15.27
C THR A 116 10.06 10.60 -14.00
N GLY A 117 9.68 11.15 -12.84
CA GLY A 117 9.83 10.49 -11.54
C GLY A 117 8.59 10.55 -10.65
N PHE A 118 8.79 10.13 -9.40
CA PHE A 118 7.81 10.09 -8.32
C PHE A 118 8.21 11.05 -7.20
N ALA A 119 7.20 11.58 -6.53
CA ALA A 119 7.31 12.44 -5.37
C ALA A 119 6.79 11.70 -4.13
N VAL A 120 7.40 11.95 -2.98
CA VAL A 120 6.92 11.48 -1.67
C VAL A 120 6.59 12.70 -0.83
N TRP A 121 5.36 12.84 -0.32
CA TRP A 121 5.00 13.98 0.54
C TRP A 121 3.98 13.64 1.60
N GLU A 122 3.87 14.50 2.60
CA GLU A 122 2.93 14.34 3.71
C GLU A 122 1.46 14.33 3.25
N ALA A 123 0.70 13.37 3.77
CA ALA A 123 -0.74 13.38 3.70
C ALA A 123 -1.30 14.54 4.54
N ARG A 124 -2.40 15.15 4.04
CA ARG A 124 -2.98 16.43 4.49
C ARG A 124 -2.77 16.72 5.99
N THR A 125 -1.94 17.71 6.29
CA THR A 125 -1.88 18.39 7.59
C THR A 125 -2.70 19.69 7.51
N ARG A 126 -3.70 19.87 8.38
CA ARG A 126 -4.66 20.99 8.29
C ARG A 126 -4.07 22.38 8.64
N ARG A 127 -2.82 22.48 9.08
CA ARG A 127 -2.30 23.71 9.74
C ARG A 127 -0.88 24.15 9.39
N LYS A 128 -0.08 23.31 8.73
CA LYS A 128 1.30 23.62 8.34
C LYS A 128 1.45 23.09 6.93
N GLY A 129 1.86 23.92 5.96
CA GLY A 129 1.95 23.52 4.55
C GLY A 129 2.63 22.16 4.35
N ARG A 130 2.35 21.49 3.23
CA ARG A 130 2.86 20.12 3.01
C ARG A 130 4.35 20.13 2.80
N ARG A 131 5.03 19.12 3.35
CA ARG A 131 6.44 18.84 3.07
C ARG A 131 6.58 17.64 2.15
N ALA A 132 7.57 17.69 1.28
CA ALA A 132 8.01 16.59 0.44
C ALA A 132 9.34 16.06 0.95
N TRP A 133 9.55 14.76 0.78
CA TRP A 133 10.81 14.09 1.02
C TRP A 133 11.61 14.06 -0.28
N THR A 134 12.70 14.83 -0.31
CA THR A 134 13.63 14.92 -1.43
C THR A 134 14.94 14.22 -1.07
N ARG A 135 15.91 14.19 -2.01
CA ARG A 135 17.25 13.64 -1.74
C ARG A 135 18.02 14.43 -0.67
N GLU A 136 17.61 15.66 -0.39
CA GLU A 136 18.20 16.54 0.62
C GLU A 136 17.42 16.52 1.95
N GLY A 137 16.31 15.77 2.01
CA GLY A 137 15.48 15.60 3.19
C GLY A 137 14.11 16.27 3.08
N TRP A 138 13.52 16.64 4.23
CA TRP A 138 12.19 17.25 4.28
C TRP A 138 12.23 18.73 3.87
N GLN A 139 11.56 19.07 2.78
CA GLN A 139 11.44 20.44 2.28
C GLN A 139 9.97 20.83 2.07
N PHE A 140 9.63 22.12 2.16
CA PHE A 140 8.25 22.57 1.92
C PHE A 140 7.91 22.48 0.44
N LEU A 141 6.78 21.83 0.14
CA LEU A 141 6.35 21.56 -1.23
C LEU A 141 6.16 22.84 -2.07
N ALA A 142 5.82 23.96 -1.43
CA ALA A 142 5.67 25.26 -2.09
C ALA A 142 7.00 25.91 -2.55
N LEU A 143 8.14 25.36 -2.13
CA LEU A 143 9.48 25.88 -2.46
C LEU A 143 10.23 25.05 -3.50
N LEU A 144 9.64 23.93 -3.95
CA LEU A 144 10.29 22.97 -4.84
C LEU A 144 9.83 23.17 -6.28
N SER A 145 10.77 23.06 -7.22
CA SER A 145 10.47 22.83 -8.63
C SER A 145 9.94 21.41 -8.86
N ASP A 146 9.38 21.15 -10.04
CA ASP A 146 8.92 19.81 -10.40
C ASP A 146 10.07 18.78 -10.41
N GLU A 147 11.27 19.16 -10.85
CA GLU A 147 12.43 18.26 -10.88
C GLU A 147 12.89 17.86 -9.46
N GLU A 148 12.87 18.81 -8.52
CA GLU A 148 13.19 18.57 -7.11
C GLU A 148 12.09 17.76 -6.41
N LEU A 149 10.82 18.01 -6.76
CA LEU A 149 9.67 17.34 -6.18
C LEU A 149 9.56 15.88 -6.66
N PHE A 150 9.73 15.62 -7.96
CA PHE A 150 9.62 14.29 -8.58
C PHE A 150 10.98 13.60 -8.74
N CYS A 151 11.82 13.65 -7.70
CA CYS A 151 13.22 13.23 -7.76
C CYS A 151 13.47 11.70 -7.70
N TRP A 152 12.43 10.90 -7.42
CA TRP A 152 12.58 9.44 -7.31
C TRP A 152 12.37 8.78 -8.68
N PRO A 153 13.26 7.90 -9.14
CA PRO A 153 13.27 7.41 -10.52
C PRO A 153 12.06 6.52 -10.86
N ASP A 154 11.50 5.82 -9.87
CA ASP A 154 10.40 4.89 -10.06
C ASP A 154 9.55 4.75 -8.79
N ALA A 155 8.38 4.12 -8.93
CA ALA A 155 7.43 3.92 -7.85
C ALA A 155 7.99 3.06 -6.72
N ALA A 156 8.75 2.00 -7.03
CA ALA A 156 9.26 1.06 -6.04
C ALA A 156 10.27 1.76 -5.13
N THR A 157 11.19 2.52 -5.71
CA THR A 157 12.17 3.33 -4.96
C THR A 157 11.45 4.36 -4.07
N ALA A 158 10.45 5.08 -4.59
CA ALA A 158 9.73 6.09 -3.83
C ALA A 158 8.89 5.48 -2.68
N VAL A 159 8.28 4.31 -2.91
CA VAL A 159 7.54 3.57 -1.87
C VAL A 159 8.49 3.06 -0.78
N ALA A 160 9.66 2.54 -1.13
CA ALA A 160 10.65 2.09 -0.17
C ALA A 160 11.11 3.24 0.75
N GLU A 161 11.35 4.43 0.20
CA GLU A 161 11.68 5.63 0.98
C GLU A 161 10.54 6.07 1.89
N ALA A 162 9.31 6.10 1.37
CA ALA A 162 8.14 6.44 2.17
C ALA A 162 7.95 5.45 3.35
N GLN A 163 8.17 4.16 3.11
CA GLN A 163 8.11 3.12 4.15
C GLN A 163 9.22 3.31 5.19
N ARG A 164 10.45 3.60 4.76
CA ARG A 164 11.56 3.91 5.67
C ARG A 164 11.21 5.07 6.58
N LEU A 165 10.70 6.18 6.05
CA LEU A 165 10.32 7.35 6.86
C LEU A 165 9.21 7.06 7.86
N VAL A 166 8.21 6.30 7.42
CA VAL A 166 7.10 5.85 8.27
C VAL A 166 7.59 4.95 9.41
N ASN A 167 8.61 4.12 9.16
CA ASN A 167 9.19 3.20 10.12
C ASN A 167 10.23 3.87 11.03
N ASP A 168 11.05 4.78 10.53
CA ASP A 168 12.01 5.56 11.33
C ASP A 168 11.26 6.45 12.33
N SER A 169 10.08 6.93 11.92
CA SER A 169 9.15 7.61 12.82
C SER A 169 8.58 6.71 13.91
N LEU A 170 8.88 5.40 13.98
CA LEU A 170 8.50 4.50 15.07
C LEU A 170 9.53 4.45 16.21
N GLN A 171 10.72 5.02 16.05
CA GLN A 171 11.67 5.12 17.15
C GLN A 171 11.03 5.95 18.29
N PRO A 172 10.98 5.44 19.53
CA PRO A 172 10.57 6.25 20.66
C PRO A 172 11.55 7.42 20.77
N GLU A 173 11.02 8.64 20.88
CA GLU A 173 11.83 9.80 21.30
C GLU A 173 12.62 9.38 22.54
N PRO A 174 13.96 9.58 22.59
CA PRO A 174 14.72 9.29 23.79
C PRO A 174 14.07 10.05 24.93
N ARG A 175 13.53 9.31 25.91
CA ARG A 175 12.98 9.94 27.12
C ARG A 175 14.13 10.71 27.76
N CYS A 176 13.95 11.99 28.03
CA CYS A 176 14.90 12.82 28.76
C CYS A 176 15.11 12.37 30.23
N GLU A 177 14.81 11.12 30.60
CA GLU A 177 14.81 10.64 31.98
C GLU A 177 16.19 10.21 32.52
N ASP A 178 17.26 10.25 31.72
CA ASP A 178 18.62 9.91 32.19
C ASP A 178 19.58 11.11 32.30
N ALA A 179 19.07 12.32 32.47
CA ALA A 179 19.87 13.42 33.01
C ALA A 179 19.95 13.30 34.54
N VAL A 180 20.58 12.23 35.03
CA VAL A 180 21.03 12.16 36.42
C VAL A 180 22.16 13.17 36.57
N VAL A 181 21.82 14.34 37.10
CA VAL A 181 22.79 15.31 37.61
C VAL A 181 23.34 14.71 38.91
N ASP A 182 24.44 13.96 38.82
CA ASP A 182 25.24 13.65 40.00
C ASP A 182 26.06 14.90 40.36
N GLY A 183 25.39 15.83 41.04
CA GLY A 183 26.00 16.94 41.74
C GLY A 183 26.35 16.51 43.15
N SER A 184 27.45 15.79 43.31
CA SER A 184 28.06 15.51 44.61
C SER A 184 29.27 16.42 44.83
N GLU A 185 29.02 17.66 45.25
CA GLU A 185 29.96 18.45 46.05
C GLU A 185 29.49 18.39 47.51
N GLY A 186 30.35 17.91 48.41
CA GLY A 186 30.09 17.83 49.85
C GLY A 186 30.97 16.81 50.57
#